data_AF-A0A8T6RL37-F1
#
_entry.id   AF-A0A8T6RL37-F1
#
_cell.length_a   1.000
_cell.length_b   1.000
_cell.length_c   1.000
_cell.angle_alpha   90.00
_cell.angle_beta   90.00
_cell.angle_gamma   90.00
#
_symmetry.space_group_name_H-M   'P 1'
#
loop_
_entity.id
_entity.type
_entity.pdbx_description
1 polymer ?
#
loop_
_entity_poly.entity_id
_entity_poly.type
_entity_poly.pdbx_seq_one_letter_code
_entity_poly.pdbx_strand_id
1 'polypeptide(L)'
;MKVLALNSSPRPNGNTSQLIEIVFNAIKEDLQTVETESIQLNDKIINSCKGCFICSKQKDGKCIQNDDLNPIIEKMRNADCILFGSPVYWGAITGKMKCLLERTGMVAMFNKHFLKRKIGAPIIAVRRQGALPSFSTITYFIHGMQMLMTGASYWNLGIGLAPGDVQKDSEGMENMKNLGKNIAWLLEKIK
;
A
#
# COMPACT_ATOMS: atom_id res chain seq x y z
N MET A 1 -0.78 -17.48 3.32
CA MET A 1 -1.15 -16.25 2.59
C MET A 1 -0.38 -15.09 3.20
N LYS A 2 0.04 -14.09 2.41
CA LYS A 2 0.85 -12.97 2.90
C LYS A 2 0.25 -11.61 2.56
N VAL A 3 0.15 -10.74 3.56
CA VAL A 3 -0.27 -9.34 3.43
C VAL A 3 0.94 -8.45 3.71
N LEU A 4 1.28 -7.58 2.77
CA LEU A 4 2.38 -6.63 2.89
C LEU A 4 1.83 -5.20 2.94
N ALA A 5 2.15 -4.45 3.99
CA ALA A 5 1.92 -3.02 4.04
C ALA A 5 3.18 -2.24 3.67
N LEU A 6 3.01 -1.22 2.84
CA LEU A 6 4.03 -0.26 2.45
C LEU A 6 3.67 1.08 3.11
N ASN A 7 4.37 1.43 4.20
CA ASN A 7 4.05 2.60 5.00
C ASN A 7 4.99 3.76 4.68
N SER A 8 4.47 4.80 4.02
CA SER A 8 5.26 6.00 3.71
C SER A 8 5.14 7.11 4.76
N SER A 9 4.52 6.87 5.91
CA SER A 9 4.54 7.83 7.02
C SER A 9 5.99 8.09 7.44
N PRO A 10 6.40 9.32 7.81
CA PRO A 10 7.69 9.54 8.44
C PRO A 10 7.72 9.09 9.91
N ARG A 11 6.55 8.82 10.50
CA ARG A 11 6.38 8.41 11.88
C ARG A 11 6.05 6.92 11.92
N PRO A 12 6.96 6.06 12.41
CA PRO A 12 6.74 4.61 12.51
C PRO A 12 5.50 4.24 13.34
N ASN A 13 5.15 5.04 14.36
CA ASN A 13 3.98 4.83 15.22
C ASN A 13 2.87 5.87 14.95
N GLY A 14 2.87 6.47 13.75
CA GLY A 14 1.91 7.50 13.36
C GLY A 14 0.54 6.95 12.98
N ASN A 15 -0.33 7.87 12.57
CA ASN A 15 -1.72 7.57 12.19
C ASN A 15 -1.83 6.51 11.07
N THR A 16 -1.03 6.62 10.01
CA THR A 16 -1.01 5.62 8.92
C THR A 16 -0.65 4.23 9.41
N SER A 17 0.34 4.11 10.32
CA SER A 17 0.74 2.83 10.89
C SER A 17 -0.39 2.21 11.71
N GLN A 18 -1.08 3.03 12.51
CA GLN A 18 -2.20 2.54 13.32
C GLN A 18 -3.38 2.07 12.46
N LEU A 19 -3.69 2.76 11.36
CA LEU A 19 -4.69 2.30 10.40
C LEU A 19 -4.30 0.94 9.79
N ILE A 20 -3.03 0.77 9.41
CA ILE A 20 -2.51 -0.52 8.91
C ILE A 20 -2.66 -1.62 9.95
N GLU A 21 -2.29 -1.37 11.21
CA GLU A 21 -2.41 -2.35 12.30
C GLU A 21 -3.86 -2.78 12.54
N ILE A 22 -4.82 -1.86 12.45
CA ILE A 22 -6.25 -2.21 12.55
C ILE A 22 -6.67 -3.15 11.43
N VAL A 23 -6.24 -2.88 10.19
CA VAL A 23 -6.50 -3.77 9.05
C VAL A 23 -5.85 -5.14 9.30
N PHE A 24 -4.59 -5.19 9.72
CA PHE A 24 -3.89 -6.45 10.02
C PHE A 24 -4.60 -7.26 11.10
N ASN A 25 -5.02 -6.63 12.20
CA ASN A 25 -5.73 -7.29 13.27
C ASN A 25 -7.07 -7.85 12.80
N ALA A 26 -7.84 -7.07 12.04
CA ALA A 26 -9.11 -7.51 11.48
C ALA A 26 -8.93 -8.69 10.49
N ILE A 27 -7.87 -8.71 9.68
CA ILE A 27 -7.59 -9.86 8.81
C ILE A 27 -7.28 -11.10 9.67
N LYS A 28 -6.50 -10.97 10.74
CA LYS A 28 -6.12 -12.09 11.61
C LYS A 28 -7.27 -12.60 12.48
N GLU A 29 -8.24 -11.74 12.82
CA GLU A 29 -9.48 -12.15 13.50
C GLU A 29 -10.22 -13.21 12.67
N ASP A 30 -10.33 -13.00 11.36
CA ASP A 30 -11.07 -13.89 10.46
C ASP A 30 -10.17 -14.99 9.85
N LEU A 31 -8.86 -14.74 9.68
CA LEU A 31 -7.94 -15.62 8.97
C LEU A 31 -6.57 -15.72 9.66
N GLN A 32 -6.49 -16.56 10.69
CA GLN A 32 -5.33 -16.69 11.59
C GLN A 32 -4.02 -17.15 10.91
N THR A 33 -4.10 -17.80 9.74
CA THR A 33 -2.94 -18.33 9.01
C THR A 33 -2.27 -17.31 8.09
N VAL A 34 -2.75 -16.06 8.09
CA VAL A 34 -2.18 -14.99 7.28
C VAL A 34 -0.91 -14.44 7.93
N GLU A 35 0.15 -14.32 7.14
CA GLU A 35 1.35 -13.57 7.53
C GLU A 35 1.14 -12.10 7.21
N THR A 36 1.42 -11.20 8.15
CA THR A 36 1.37 -9.75 7.94
C THR A 36 2.75 -9.15 8.13
N GLU A 37 3.19 -8.29 7.20
CA GLU A 37 4.45 -7.59 7.29
C GLU A 37 4.26 -6.11 6.92
N SER A 38 4.89 -5.20 7.65
CA SER A 38 4.91 -3.76 7.31
C SER A 38 6.34 -3.31 6.99
N ILE A 39 6.52 -2.60 5.88
CA ILE A 39 7.77 -1.94 5.51
C ILE A 39 7.60 -0.44 5.71
N GLN A 40 8.39 0.11 6.62
CA GLN A 40 8.56 1.55 6.73
C GLN A 40 9.40 2.06 5.55
N LEU A 41 8.85 2.96 4.73
CA LEU A 41 9.51 3.47 3.52
C LEU A 41 10.32 4.74 3.77
N ASN A 42 10.06 5.47 4.84
CA ASN A 42 10.68 6.77 5.08
C ASN A 42 12.19 6.67 5.34
N ASP A 43 12.60 5.56 5.94
CA ASP A 43 13.97 5.12 6.24
C ASP A 43 14.62 4.36 5.07
N LYS A 44 13.95 4.27 3.92
CA LYS A 44 14.47 3.63 2.70
C LYS A 44 14.89 4.67 1.66
N ILE A 45 15.95 4.39 0.93
CA ILE A 45 16.35 5.15 -0.25
C ILE A 45 15.60 4.57 -1.44
N ILE A 46 14.67 5.38 -1.99
CA ILE A 46 13.93 5.04 -3.20
C ILE A 46 13.97 6.28 -4.07
N ASN A 47 14.83 6.24 -5.09
CA ASN A 47 14.97 7.34 -6.04
C ASN A 47 13.77 7.39 -7.00
N SER A 48 13.55 8.54 -7.63
CA SER A 48 12.54 8.71 -8.67
C SER A 48 12.86 7.85 -9.89
N CYS A 49 11.83 7.58 -10.70
CA CYS A 49 12.02 6.89 -11.96
C CYS A 49 12.81 7.77 -12.94
N LYS A 50 13.89 7.24 -13.52
CA LYS A 50 14.69 7.95 -14.54
C LYS A 50 14.10 7.85 -15.96
N GLY A 51 13.00 7.12 -16.16
CA GLY A 51 12.43 6.90 -17.50
C GLY A 51 13.39 6.20 -18.48
N CYS A 52 14.38 5.44 -17.99
CA CYS A 52 15.43 4.86 -18.83
C CYS A 52 15.02 3.59 -19.61
N PHE A 53 13.86 3.00 -19.26
CA PHE A 53 13.32 1.76 -19.84
C PHE A 53 14.23 0.52 -19.73
N ILE A 54 15.28 0.55 -18.91
CA ILE A 54 16.20 -0.61 -18.77
C ILE A 54 15.47 -1.86 -18.25
N CYS A 55 14.51 -1.72 -17.33
CA CYS A 55 13.68 -2.83 -16.86
C CYS A 55 12.83 -3.49 -17.96
N SER A 56 12.53 -2.75 -19.04
CA SER A 56 11.85 -3.27 -20.24
C SER A 56 12.80 -4.01 -21.17
N LYS A 57 14.06 -3.57 -21.24
CA LYS A 57 15.11 -4.18 -22.06
C LYS A 57 15.65 -5.46 -21.44
N GLN A 58 15.95 -5.44 -20.13
CA GLN A 58 16.55 -6.57 -19.42
C GLN A 58 15.54 -7.66 -19.07
N LYS A 59 14.29 -7.29 -18.77
CA LYS A 59 13.21 -8.22 -18.40
C LYS A 59 13.58 -9.24 -17.29
N ASP A 60 14.44 -8.82 -16.36
CA ASP A 60 14.96 -9.61 -15.25
C ASP A 60 14.17 -9.42 -13.94
N GLY A 61 13.07 -8.66 -14.01
CA GLY A 61 12.24 -8.33 -12.85
C GLY A 61 12.80 -7.22 -11.96
N LYS A 62 13.85 -6.50 -12.35
CA LYS A 62 14.49 -5.52 -11.47
C LYS A 62 14.54 -4.13 -12.07
N CYS A 63 14.76 -3.15 -11.20
CA CYS A 63 15.20 -1.82 -11.60
C CYS A 63 16.73 -1.77 -11.55
N ILE A 64 17.35 -1.14 -12.55
CA ILE A 64 18.81 -0.98 -12.61
C ILE A 64 19.39 -0.06 -11.52
N GLN A 65 18.57 0.82 -10.93
CA GLN A 65 19.06 1.73 -9.90
C GLN A 65 19.37 0.95 -8.62
N ASN A 66 20.56 1.18 -8.06
CA ASN A 66 21.03 0.54 -6.83
C ASN A 66 20.50 1.29 -5.60
N ASP A 67 19.32 0.90 -5.13
CA ASP A 67 18.69 1.41 -3.91
C ASP A 67 17.73 0.37 -3.32
N ASP A 68 16.96 0.75 -2.31
CA ASP A 68 16.14 -0.19 -1.53
C ASP A 68 14.90 -0.71 -2.28
N LEU A 69 14.65 -0.27 -3.52
CA LEU A 69 13.44 -0.67 -4.24
C LEU A 69 13.41 -2.16 -4.57
N ASN A 70 14.51 -2.72 -5.06
CA ASN A 70 14.50 -4.12 -5.54
C ASN A 70 14.17 -5.12 -4.42
N PRO A 71 14.75 -5.01 -3.20
CA PRO A 71 14.31 -5.82 -2.07
C PRO A 71 12.81 -5.68 -1.73
N ILE A 72 12.25 -4.48 -1.87
CA ILE A 72 10.82 -4.25 -1.65
C ILE A 72 9.98 -4.92 -2.75
N ILE A 73 10.41 -4.83 -4.02
CA ILE A 73 9.76 -5.51 -5.15
C ILE A 73 9.68 -7.03 -4.91
N GLU A 74 10.74 -7.64 -4.40
CA GLU A 74 10.73 -9.08 -4.08
C GLU A 74 9.71 -9.42 -2.99
N LYS A 75 9.57 -8.58 -1.97
CA LYS A 75 8.50 -8.74 -0.96
C LYS A 75 7.12 -8.57 -1.58
N MET A 76 6.94 -7.61 -2.49
CA MET A 76 5.67 -7.40 -3.22
C MET A 76 5.31 -8.58 -4.13
N ARG A 77 6.29 -9.24 -4.77
CA ARG A 77 6.07 -10.46 -5.56
C ARG A 77 5.50 -11.58 -4.71
N ASN A 78 6.02 -11.74 -3.50
CA ASN A 78 5.67 -12.82 -2.59
C ASN A 78 4.39 -12.53 -1.77
N ALA A 79 3.88 -11.30 -1.80
CA ALA A 79 2.64 -10.93 -1.12
C ALA A 79 1.39 -11.30 -1.94
N ASP A 80 0.33 -11.72 -1.30
CA ASP A 80 -0.98 -11.95 -1.92
C ASP A 80 -1.85 -10.68 -1.88
N CYS A 81 -1.65 -9.86 -0.86
CA CYS A 81 -2.29 -8.56 -0.66
C CYS A 81 -1.23 -7.48 -0.37
N ILE A 82 -1.41 -6.29 -0.94
CA ILE A 82 -0.53 -5.14 -0.71
C ILE A 82 -1.37 -3.94 -0.25
N LEU A 83 -1.08 -3.45 0.95
CA LEU A 83 -1.64 -2.21 1.50
C LEU A 83 -0.69 -1.04 1.21
N PHE A 84 -1.18 0.00 0.57
CA PHE A 84 -0.41 1.20 0.26
C PHE A 84 -0.76 2.32 1.24
N GLY A 85 0.00 2.41 2.33
CA GLY A 85 -0.21 3.36 3.41
C GLY A 85 0.53 4.68 3.16
N SER A 86 -0.21 5.79 3.09
CA SER A 86 0.37 7.13 2.98
C SER A 86 -0.36 8.15 3.83
N PRO A 87 0.34 9.06 4.53
CA PRO A 87 -0.27 10.32 4.94
C PRO A 87 -0.49 11.23 3.73
N VAL A 88 -1.30 12.28 3.91
CA VAL A 88 -1.51 13.32 2.91
C VAL A 88 -0.51 14.47 3.10
N TYR A 89 0.33 14.71 2.09
CA TYR A 89 1.32 15.79 2.03
C TYR A 89 0.94 16.74 0.89
N TRP A 90 0.59 17.99 1.23
CA TRP A 90 0.20 19.02 0.26
C TRP A 90 -0.84 18.55 -0.78
N GLY A 91 -1.84 17.78 -0.32
CA GLY A 91 -2.92 17.32 -1.18
C GLY A 91 -2.62 16.03 -1.97
N ALA A 92 -1.51 15.35 -1.71
CA ALA A 92 -1.16 14.11 -2.39
C ALA A 92 -0.55 13.08 -1.43
N ILE A 93 -0.30 11.87 -1.95
CA ILE A 93 0.56 10.89 -1.29
C ILE A 93 1.97 11.45 -1.09
N THR A 94 2.75 10.85 -0.20
CA THR A 94 4.14 11.26 -0.02
C THR A 94 4.96 11.05 -1.30
N GLY A 95 6.02 11.85 -1.47
CA GLY A 95 6.97 11.66 -2.57
C GLY A 95 7.63 10.27 -2.56
N LYS A 96 7.82 9.67 -1.38
CA LYS A 96 8.37 8.32 -1.24
C LYS A 96 7.43 7.27 -1.81
N MET A 97 6.14 7.34 -1.46
CA MET A 97 5.13 6.46 -2.04
C MET A 97 5.07 6.65 -3.56
N LYS A 98 5.07 7.90 -4.05
CA LYS A 98 5.05 8.19 -5.49
C LYS A 98 6.25 7.57 -6.23
N CYS A 99 7.47 7.71 -5.71
CA CYS A 99 8.66 7.08 -6.29
C CYS A 99 8.56 5.55 -6.34
N LEU A 100 8.04 4.93 -5.27
CA LEU A 100 7.81 3.49 -5.22
C LEU A 100 6.80 3.05 -6.29
N LEU A 101 5.65 3.72 -6.40
CA LEU A 101 4.59 3.37 -7.36
C LEU A 101 5.09 3.50 -8.81
N GLU A 102 5.75 4.61 -9.15
CA GLU A 102 6.21 4.87 -10.52
C GLU A 102 7.24 3.84 -10.99
N ARG A 103 8.23 3.53 -10.15
CA ARG A 103 9.26 2.55 -10.52
C ARG A 103 8.73 1.13 -10.49
N THR A 104 7.97 0.76 -9.47
CA THR A 104 7.39 -0.59 -9.39
C THR A 104 6.43 -0.84 -10.55
N GLY A 105 5.63 0.15 -10.94
CA GLY A 105 4.69 0.02 -12.05
C GLY A 105 5.39 -0.32 -13.37
N MET A 106 6.51 0.36 -13.65
CA MET A 106 7.33 0.08 -14.83
C MET A 106 7.93 -1.33 -14.78
N VAL A 107 8.52 -1.71 -13.65
CA VAL A 107 9.12 -3.05 -13.49
C VAL A 107 8.03 -4.12 -13.62
N ALA A 108 6.87 -3.94 -12.98
CA ALA A 108 5.75 -4.88 -13.05
C ALA A 108 5.20 -5.06 -14.46
N MET A 109 4.89 -3.96 -15.14
CA MET A 109 4.32 -3.97 -16.49
C MET A 109 5.20 -4.74 -17.48
N PHE A 110 6.51 -4.50 -17.45
CA PHE A 110 7.42 -5.15 -18.40
C PHE A 110 7.87 -6.56 -17.99
N ASN A 111 7.60 -6.98 -16.75
CA ASN A 111 8.06 -8.26 -16.21
C ASN A 111 6.87 -9.14 -15.82
N LYS A 112 6.13 -9.57 -16.84
CA LYS A 112 5.00 -10.51 -16.75
C LYS A 112 3.84 -10.04 -15.88
N HIS A 113 3.69 -8.73 -15.65
CA HIS A 113 2.65 -8.16 -14.78
C HIS A 113 2.60 -8.87 -13.42
N PHE A 114 3.74 -8.99 -12.73
CA PHE A 114 3.82 -9.80 -11.50
C PHE A 114 2.91 -9.34 -10.35
N LEU A 115 2.28 -8.16 -10.44
CA LEU A 115 1.28 -7.67 -9.49
C LEU A 115 -0.16 -8.08 -9.85
N LYS A 116 -0.38 -8.62 -11.06
CA LYS A 116 -1.71 -9.01 -11.56
C LYS A 116 -2.40 -9.96 -10.59
N ARG A 117 -3.70 -9.74 -10.37
CA ARG A 117 -4.60 -10.54 -9.50
C ARG A 117 -4.23 -10.57 -8.01
N LYS A 118 -3.21 -9.82 -7.58
CA LYS A 118 -2.99 -9.56 -6.14
C LYS A 118 -4.04 -8.58 -5.64
N ILE A 119 -4.34 -8.64 -4.35
CA ILE A 119 -5.21 -7.66 -3.71
C ILE A 119 -4.42 -6.37 -3.48
N GLY A 120 -5.04 -5.22 -3.75
CA GLY A 120 -4.46 -3.90 -3.49
C GLY A 120 -5.46 -3.01 -2.74
N ALA A 121 -4.98 -2.29 -1.72
CA ALA A 121 -5.82 -1.31 -1.02
C ALA A 121 -5.03 -0.05 -0.65
N PRO A 122 -5.53 1.16 -0.95
CA PRO A 122 -5.02 2.39 -0.35
C PRO A 122 -5.36 2.44 1.14
N ILE A 123 -4.49 3.03 1.96
CA ILE A 123 -4.75 3.39 3.36
C ILE A 123 -4.27 4.83 3.56
N ILE A 124 -5.21 5.79 3.72
CA ILE A 124 -4.86 7.21 3.77
C ILE A 124 -5.14 7.79 5.15
N ALA A 125 -4.10 8.35 5.78
CA ALA A 125 -4.26 9.18 6.97
C ALA A 125 -4.29 10.66 6.57
N VAL A 126 -5.34 11.38 6.96
CA VAL A 126 -5.56 12.78 6.57
C VAL A 126 -5.94 13.63 7.78
N ARG A 127 -5.63 14.93 7.75
CA ARG A 127 -6.13 15.87 8.77
C ARG A 127 -7.47 16.51 8.38
N ARG A 128 -7.57 17.02 7.15
CA ARG A 128 -8.75 17.75 6.64
C ARG A 128 -8.99 17.52 5.14
N GLN A 129 -8.02 17.91 4.30
CA GLN A 129 -8.16 17.87 2.84
C GLN A 129 -7.06 17.04 2.18
N GLY A 130 -7.27 16.69 0.89
CA GLY A 130 -6.29 15.96 0.08
C GLY A 130 -6.41 14.44 0.17
N ALA A 131 -7.40 13.92 0.89
CA ALA A 131 -7.67 12.49 0.97
C ALA A 131 -8.01 11.90 -0.41
N LEU A 132 -8.94 12.52 -1.13
CA LEU A 132 -9.41 12.06 -2.43
C LEU A 132 -8.28 11.95 -3.48
N PRO A 133 -7.49 13.00 -3.79
CA PRO A 133 -6.38 12.87 -4.74
C PRO A 133 -5.32 11.84 -4.31
N SER A 134 -5.08 11.70 -3.01
CA SER A 134 -4.14 10.69 -2.48
C SER A 134 -4.66 9.27 -2.69
N PHE A 135 -5.93 9.04 -2.33
CA PHE A 135 -6.64 7.78 -2.55
C PHE A 135 -6.67 7.43 -4.05
N SER A 136 -7.11 8.37 -4.90
CA SER A 136 -7.22 8.18 -6.34
C SER A 136 -5.88 7.82 -6.99
N THR A 137 -4.78 8.47 -6.58
CA THR A 137 -3.45 8.18 -7.13
C THR A 137 -3.04 6.72 -6.92
N ILE A 138 -3.27 6.18 -5.73
CA ILE A 138 -2.99 4.77 -5.43
C ILE A 138 -3.99 3.86 -6.18
N THR A 139 -5.27 4.22 -6.22
CA THR A 139 -6.29 3.47 -6.95
C THR A 139 -5.96 3.34 -8.44
N TYR A 140 -5.49 4.41 -9.09
CA TYR A 140 -5.03 4.36 -10.48
C TYR A 140 -3.88 3.37 -10.67
N PHE A 141 -2.94 3.32 -9.72
CA PHE A 141 -1.87 2.32 -9.75
C PHE A 141 -2.41 0.90 -9.62
N ILE A 142 -3.29 0.63 -8.64
CA ILE A 142 -3.90 -0.69 -8.42
C ILE A 142 -4.63 -1.16 -9.69
N HIS A 143 -5.45 -0.31 -10.30
CA HIS A 143 -6.15 -0.63 -11.55
C HIS A 143 -5.16 -0.85 -12.71
N GLY A 144 -4.18 0.03 -12.89
CA GLY A 144 -3.17 -0.09 -13.95
C GLY A 144 -2.35 -1.37 -13.84
N MET A 145 -2.16 -1.89 -12.62
CA MET A 145 -1.42 -3.13 -12.36
C MET A 145 -2.28 -4.41 -12.43
N GLN A 146 -3.56 -4.31 -12.81
CA GLN A 146 -4.51 -5.44 -12.86
C GLN A 146 -4.67 -6.11 -11.48
N MET A 147 -4.56 -5.34 -10.40
CA MET A 147 -4.80 -5.82 -9.04
C MET A 147 -6.30 -5.81 -8.74
N LEU A 148 -6.73 -6.62 -7.77
CA LEU A 148 -8.08 -6.64 -7.24
C LEU A 148 -8.18 -5.61 -6.12
N MET A 149 -8.95 -4.54 -6.34
CA MET A 149 -9.14 -3.51 -5.31
C MET A 149 -10.22 -3.95 -4.32
N THR A 150 -9.93 -3.87 -3.02
CA THR A 150 -10.91 -4.11 -1.96
C THR A 150 -11.38 -2.81 -1.35
N GLY A 151 -12.70 -2.66 -1.25
CA GLY A 151 -13.34 -1.60 -0.49
C GLY A 151 -13.62 -1.99 0.95
N ALA A 152 -14.21 -1.05 1.67
CA ALA A 152 -14.65 -1.18 3.06
C ALA A 152 -16.09 -0.64 3.19
N SER A 153 -16.47 -0.16 4.38
CA SER A 153 -17.76 0.53 4.56
C SER A 153 -17.77 1.93 3.93
N TYR A 154 -16.61 2.53 3.69
CA TYR A 154 -16.40 3.77 2.96
C TYR A 154 -15.04 3.75 2.22
N TRP A 155 -14.57 4.90 1.68
CA TRP A 155 -13.21 5.02 1.18
C TRP A 155 -12.20 4.80 2.32
N ASN A 156 -11.11 4.09 2.05
CA ASN A 156 -10.11 3.66 3.03
C ASN A 156 -9.28 4.84 3.60
N LEU A 157 -9.93 5.64 4.44
CA LEU A 157 -9.43 6.88 5.02
C LEU A 157 -9.55 6.84 6.55
N GLY A 158 -8.67 7.56 7.24
CA GLY A 158 -8.80 7.88 8.66
C GLY A 158 -8.30 9.29 8.97
N ILE A 159 -8.97 9.97 9.90
CA ILE A 159 -8.76 11.38 10.21
C ILE A 159 -7.93 11.56 11.49
N GLY A 160 -6.79 12.24 11.40
CA GLY A 160 -5.99 12.59 12.57
C GLY A 160 -4.79 13.50 12.28
N LEU A 161 -4.49 14.42 13.21
CA LEU A 161 -3.38 15.38 13.12
C LEU A 161 -2.11 14.85 13.81
N ALA A 162 -2.20 14.69 15.13
CA ALA A 162 -1.14 14.18 15.97
C ALA A 162 -1.13 12.65 15.90
N PRO A 163 0.02 12.01 16.19
CA PRO A 163 0.07 10.56 16.33
C PRO A 163 -0.99 10.06 17.32
N GLY A 164 -1.79 9.09 16.91
CA GLY A 164 -2.88 8.52 17.73
C GLY A 164 -4.24 9.20 17.55
N ASP A 165 -4.32 10.36 16.90
CA ASP A 165 -5.61 11.04 16.73
C ASP A 165 -6.61 10.24 15.88
N VAL A 166 -6.13 9.36 14.99
CA VAL A 166 -7.03 8.48 14.21
C VAL A 166 -7.87 7.56 15.08
N GLN A 167 -7.44 7.25 16.31
CA GLN A 167 -8.24 6.44 17.24
C GLN A 167 -9.52 7.15 17.69
N LYS A 168 -9.59 8.47 17.54
CA LYS A 168 -10.78 9.28 17.86
C LYS A 168 -11.76 9.33 16.68
N ASP A 169 -11.34 8.89 15.49
CA ASP A 169 -12.17 8.80 14.29
C ASP A 169 -12.86 7.43 14.24
N SER A 170 -13.97 7.30 14.98
CA SER A 170 -14.69 6.03 15.11
C SER A 170 -15.14 5.44 13.77
N GLU A 171 -15.56 6.30 12.83
CA GLU A 171 -15.94 5.89 11.48
C GLU A 171 -14.72 5.36 10.71
N GLY A 172 -13.59 6.07 10.76
CA GLY A 172 -12.34 5.60 10.17
C GLY A 172 -11.84 4.28 10.75
N MET A 173 -11.99 4.05 12.07
CA MET A 173 -11.58 2.80 12.72
C MET A 173 -12.45 1.62 12.27
N GLU A 174 -13.77 1.79 12.28
CA GLU A 174 -14.71 0.77 11.82
C GLU A 174 -14.51 0.48 10.32
N ASN A 175 -14.23 1.51 9.53
CA ASN A 175 -13.89 1.36 8.13
C ASN A 175 -12.63 0.52 7.89
N MET A 176 -11.55 0.74 8.66
CA MET A 176 -10.35 -0.11 8.56
C MET A 176 -10.59 -1.54 9.02
N LYS A 177 -11.45 -1.74 10.03
CA LYS A 177 -11.84 -3.08 10.46
C LYS A 177 -12.58 -3.81 9.33
N ASN A 178 -13.57 -3.16 8.72
CA ASN A 178 -14.33 -3.72 7.60
C ASN A 178 -13.46 -3.96 6.37
N LEU A 179 -12.47 -3.11 6.11
CA LEU A 179 -11.47 -3.35 5.06
C LEU A 179 -10.71 -4.66 5.32
N GLY A 180 -10.24 -4.89 6.54
CA GLY A 180 -9.53 -6.11 6.91
C GLY A 180 -10.37 -7.36 6.74
N LYS A 181 -11.62 -7.34 7.19
CA LYS A 181 -12.57 -8.46 7.00
C LYS A 181 -12.83 -8.76 5.52
N ASN A 182 -13.03 -7.74 4.70
CA ASN A 182 -13.23 -7.90 3.26
C ASN A 182 -11.97 -8.47 2.57
N ILE A 183 -10.78 -8.07 3.02
CA ILE A 183 -9.51 -8.63 2.52
C ILE A 183 -9.39 -10.11 2.93
N ALA A 184 -9.68 -10.46 4.19
CA ALA A 184 -9.64 -11.85 4.66
C ALA A 184 -10.58 -12.73 3.82
N TRP A 185 -11.84 -12.31 3.67
CA TRP A 185 -12.81 -13.01 2.84
C TRP A 185 -12.32 -13.17 1.40
N LEU A 186 -11.78 -12.11 0.78
CA LEU A 186 -11.32 -12.19 -0.60
C LEU A 186 -10.10 -13.10 -0.75
N LEU A 187 -9.16 -13.06 0.21
CA LEU A 187 -8.00 -13.95 0.24
C LEU A 187 -8.41 -15.42 0.22
N GLU A 188 -9.42 -15.80 1.01
CA GLU A 188 -9.98 -17.17 1.02
C GLU A 188 -10.65 -17.58 -0.30
N LYS A 189 -11.14 -16.62 -1.11
CA LYS A 189 -11.82 -16.95 -2.39
C LYS A 189 -10.87 -17.07 -3.56
N ILE A 190 -9.71 -16.43 -3.49
CA ILE A 190 -8.76 -16.38 -4.62
C ILE A 190 -7.53 -17.26 -4.42
N LYS A 191 -7.44 -17.97 -3.30
CA LYS A 191 -6.35 -18.89 -2.94
C LYS A 191 -6.89 -20.26 -2.59
#